data_AF-A0A3B9QXW2-F1
#
_entry.id   AF-A0A3B9QXW2-F1
#
_cell.length_a   1.000
_cell.length_b   1.000
_cell.length_c   1.000
_cell.angle_alpha   90.00
_cell.angle_beta   90.00
_cell.angle_gamma   90.00
#
_symmetry.space_group_name_H-M   'P 1'
#
loop_
_entity.id
_entity.type
_entity.pdbx_description
1 polymer ?
#
loop_
_entity_poly.entity_id
_entity_poly.type
_entity_poly.pdbx_seq_one_letter_code
_entity_poly.pdbx_strand_id
1 'polypeptide(L)'
;MRCPFHGWTYSLDGRLKSVPRLQTFENLEVSEHGLVPLELEVWQGLIFIRFEPGGEPVAKQLHAIEERVASYRLADMISLGEASVSEVRYNWKFFHDVDNEGYHVPSAHPALQELYGRSYRDDFIGNIPV
;
A
#
# COMPACT_ATOMS: atom_id res chain seq x y z
N MET A 1 -6.66 -13.59 -17.03
CA MET A 1 -5.88 -12.50 -17.63
C MET A 1 -5.20 -12.99 -18.89
N ARG A 2 -4.96 -12.13 -19.89
CA ARG A 2 -4.30 -12.49 -21.16
C ARG A 2 -3.18 -11.50 -21.45
N CYS A 3 -1.96 -12.01 -21.63
CA CYS A 3 -0.83 -11.19 -22.04
C CYS A 3 -1.06 -10.63 -23.45
N PRO A 4 -0.92 -9.32 -23.68
CA PRO A 4 -1.24 -8.69 -24.97
C PRO A 4 -0.25 -9.07 -26.07
N PHE A 5 0.97 -9.50 -25.73
CA PHE A 5 2.01 -9.75 -26.72
C PHE A 5 1.81 -11.07 -27.46
N HIS A 6 1.84 -12.19 -26.73
CA HIS A 6 1.74 -13.54 -27.31
C HIS A 6 0.48 -14.29 -26.90
N GLY A 7 -0.44 -13.66 -26.15
CA GLY A 7 -1.72 -14.27 -25.80
C GLY A 7 -1.66 -15.39 -24.76
N TRP A 8 -0.57 -15.51 -23.99
CA TRP A 8 -0.53 -16.40 -22.83
C TRP A 8 -1.64 -16.03 -21.85
N THR A 9 -2.37 -17.02 -21.34
CA THR A 9 -3.49 -16.77 -20.43
C THR A 9 -3.19 -17.29 -19.03
N TYR A 10 -3.60 -16.54 -18.02
CA TYR A 10 -3.37 -16.83 -16.61
C TYR A 10 -4.70 -16.80 -15.86
N SER A 11 -4.88 -17.64 -14.85
CA SER A 11 -5.94 -17.45 -13.86
C SER A 11 -5.66 -16.25 -12.95
N LEU A 12 -6.68 -15.84 -12.20
CA LEU A 12 -6.53 -14.76 -11.20
C LEU A 12 -5.67 -15.18 -10.01
N ASP A 13 -5.45 -16.48 -9.82
CA ASP A 13 -4.50 -17.05 -8.85
C ASP A 13 -3.05 -17.11 -9.38
N GLY A 14 -2.79 -16.52 -10.56
CA GLY A 14 -1.45 -16.43 -11.15
C GLY A 14 -0.99 -17.66 -11.94
N ARG A 15 -1.69 -18.81 -11.87
CA ARG A 15 -1.28 -19.99 -12.65
C ARG A 15 -1.40 -19.75 -14.15
N LEU A 16 -0.41 -20.19 -14.91
CA LEU A 16 -0.47 -20.22 -16.37
C LEU A 16 -1.50 -21.26 -16.82
N LYS A 17 -2.50 -20.81 -17.58
CA LYS A 17 -3.61 -21.63 -18.07
C LYS A 17 -3.39 -22.14 -19.47
N SER A 18 -2.91 -21.29 -20.38
CA SER A 18 -2.68 -21.70 -21.76
C SER A 18 -1.63 -20.86 -22.45
N VAL A 19 -0.94 -21.52 -23.40
CA VAL A 19 0.07 -20.95 -24.27
C VAL A 19 -0.36 -21.23 -25.71
N PRO A 20 -0.55 -20.19 -26.55
CA PRO A 20 -0.86 -20.40 -27.95
C PRO A 20 0.25 -21.21 -28.65
N ARG A 21 -0.17 -22.17 -29.49
CA ARG A 21 0.74 -23.09 -30.21
C ARG A 21 1.73 -23.82 -29.29
N LEU A 22 1.30 -24.26 -28.09
CA LEU A 22 2.13 -24.98 -27.11
C LEU A 22 3.02 -26.07 -27.71
N GLN A 23 2.53 -26.80 -28.73
CA GLN A 23 3.27 -27.84 -29.43
C GLN A 23 4.54 -27.39 -30.16
N THR A 24 4.77 -26.08 -30.34
CA THR A 24 6.02 -25.56 -30.93
C THR A 24 7.14 -25.40 -29.91
N PHE A 25 6.86 -25.65 -28.63
CA PHE A 25 7.87 -25.68 -27.57
C PHE A 25 8.26 -27.13 -27.30
N GLU A 26 9.56 -27.41 -27.20
CA GLU A 26 10.05 -28.78 -27.00
C GLU A 26 9.82 -29.27 -25.57
N ASN A 27 9.99 -28.41 -24.55
CA ASN A 27 9.96 -28.80 -23.14
C ASN A 27 9.35 -27.70 -22.25
N LEU A 28 8.21 -27.11 -22.65
CA LEU A 28 7.57 -26.07 -21.84
C LEU A 28 6.65 -26.69 -20.79
N GLU A 29 7.10 -26.69 -19.54
CA GLU A 29 6.27 -27.07 -18.39
C GLU A 29 5.38 -25.90 -17.95
N VAL A 30 4.09 -25.98 -18.30
CA VAL A 30 3.11 -24.91 -18.04
C VAL A 30 3.01 -24.58 -16.55
N SER A 31 3.13 -25.58 -15.67
CA SER A 31 3.05 -25.39 -14.21
C SER A 31 4.20 -24.56 -13.64
N GLU A 32 5.34 -24.48 -14.32
CA GLU A 32 6.54 -23.76 -13.85
C GLU A 32 6.57 -22.30 -14.31
N HIS A 33 5.63 -21.89 -15.17
CA HIS A 33 5.62 -20.58 -15.82
C HIS A 33 4.44 -19.69 -15.39
N GLY A 34 4.00 -19.83 -14.13
CA GLY A 34 3.01 -18.93 -13.51
C GLY A 34 3.54 -17.51 -13.32
N LEU A 35 2.63 -16.58 -12.98
CA LEU A 35 3.02 -15.24 -12.52
C LEU A 35 3.81 -15.35 -11.22
N VAL A 36 4.75 -14.41 -11.02
CA VAL A 36 5.52 -14.31 -9.77
C VAL A 36 4.57 -13.97 -8.63
N PRO A 37 4.42 -14.84 -7.61
CA PRO A 37 3.56 -14.55 -6.48
C PRO A 37 4.17 -13.49 -5.57
N LEU A 38 3.31 -12.68 -4.97
CA LEU A 38 3.65 -11.77 -3.88
C LEU A 38 2.88 -12.21 -2.64
N GLU A 39 3.48 -12.08 -1.46
CA GLU A 39 2.72 -12.22 -0.21
C GLU A 39 1.74 -11.04 -0.11
N LEU A 40 0.53 -11.34 0.35
CA LEU A 40 -0.55 -10.37 0.52
C LEU A 40 -1.17 -10.55 1.89
N GLU A 41 -1.39 -9.44 2.58
CA GLU A 41 -2.13 -9.40 3.84
C GLU A 41 -3.20 -8.32 3.76
N VAL A 42 -4.39 -8.61 4.30
CA VAL A 42 -5.46 -7.62 4.47
C VAL A 42 -5.51 -7.22 5.93
N TRP A 43 -5.26 -5.95 6.22
CA TRP A 43 -5.36 -5.38 7.56
C TRP A 43 -6.39 -4.26 7.58
N GLN A 44 -7.45 -4.43 8.36
CA GLN A 44 -8.55 -3.44 8.50
C GLN A 44 -9.09 -2.93 7.14
N GLY A 45 -9.25 -3.84 6.16
CA GLY A 45 -9.73 -3.52 4.81
C GLY A 45 -8.67 -2.98 3.84
N LEU A 46 -7.47 -2.66 4.31
CA LEU A 46 -6.34 -2.22 3.50
C LEU A 46 -5.53 -3.44 3.02
N ILE A 47 -5.09 -3.42 1.76
CA ILE A 47 -4.31 -4.49 1.14
C ILE A 47 -2.83 -4.10 1.17
N PHE A 48 -2.01 -4.94 1.81
CA PHE A 48 -0.56 -4.81 1.83
C PHE A 48 0.07 -5.95 1.04
N ILE A 49 1.15 -5.64 0.32
CA ILE A 49 1.93 -6.62 -0.43
C ILE A 49 3.38 -6.63 0.04
N ARG A 50 4.05 -7.76 -0.10
CA ARG A 50 5.48 -7.91 0.18
C ARG A 50 6.18 -8.56 -1.01
N PHE A 51 7.28 -7.95 -1.44
CA PHE A 51 8.09 -8.42 -2.57
C PHE A 51 9.02 -9.58 -2.21
N GLU A 52 9.53 -9.60 -0.98
CA GLU A 52 10.38 -10.68 -0.47
C GLU A 52 9.64 -11.46 0.62
N PRO A 53 9.56 -12.80 0.56
CA PRO A 53 8.76 -13.56 1.52
C PRO A 53 9.37 -13.60 2.93
N GLY A 54 8.55 -13.96 3.91
CA GLY A 54 9.00 -14.31 5.27
C GLY A 54 9.13 -13.16 6.27
N GLY A 55 8.49 -12.02 6.01
CA GLY A 55 8.45 -10.92 6.97
C GLY A 55 7.34 -11.06 8.03
N GLU A 56 7.38 -10.18 9.03
CA GLU A 56 6.39 -10.14 10.11
C GLU A 56 4.99 -9.73 9.60
N PRO A 57 3.89 -10.34 10.10
CA PRO A 57 2.54 -9.95 9.70
C PRO A 57 2.27 -8.46 9.92
N VAL A 58 1.57 -7.83 8.97
CA VAL A 58 1.22 -6.40 9.01
C VAL A 58 0.41 -6.07 10.27
N ALA A 59 -0.52 -6.94 10.67
CA ALA A 59 -1.27 -6.77 11.91
C ALA A 59 -0.37 -6.65 13.14
N LYS A 60 0.76 -7.36 13.16
CA LYS A 60 1.74 -7.28 14.24
C LYS A 60 2.60 -6.03 14.13
N GLN A 61 3.03 -5.66 12.92
CA GLN A 61 3.80 -4.42 12.69
C GLN A 61 3.02 -3.16 13.05
N LEU A 62 1.71 -3.16 12.81
CA LEU A 62 0.81 -2.02 13.05
C LEU A 62 0.04 -2.09 14.37
N HIS A 63 0.33 -3.08 15.23
CA HIS A 63 -0.39 -3.25 16.49
C HIS A 63 -0.37 -1.99 17.38
N ALA A 64 0.73 -1.23 17.35
CA ALA A 64 0.89 -0.01 18.14
C ALA A 64 -0.11 1.12 17.78
N ILE A 65 -0.71 1.09 16.59
CA ILE A 65 -1.69 2.09 16.13
C ILE A 65 -3.13 1.55 16.11
N GLU A 66 -3.34 0.27 16.38
CA GLU A 66 -4.62 -0.41 16.18
C GLU A 66 -5.76 0.26 16.95
N GLU A 67 -5.57 0.56 18.23
CA GLU A 67 -6.58 1.26 19.05
C GLU A 67 -6.80 2.70 18.58
N ARG A 68 -5.74 3.40 18.15
CA ARG A 68 -5.80 4.80 17.68
C ARG A 68 -6.63 4.92 16.41
N VAL A 69 -6.56 3.94 15.52
CA VAL A 69 -7.29 3.96 14.25
C VAL A 69 -8.69 3.34 14.34
N ALA A 70 -9.03 2.68 15.45
CA ALA A 70 -10.26 1.89 15.58
C ALA A 70 -11.53 2.73 15.33
N SER A 71 -11.57 3.98 15.79
CA SER A 71 -12.72 4.87 15.61
C SER A 71 -13.03 5.22 14.15
N TYR A 72 -12.04 5.08 13.25
CA TYR A 72 -12.24 5.34 11.83
C TYR A 72 -12.97 4.20 11.12
N ARG A 73 -13.05 3.00 11.73
CA ARG A 73 -13.68 1.82 11.13
C ARG A 73 -13.15 1.55 9.71
N LEU A 74 -11.82 1.51 9.57
CA LEU A 74 -11.14 1.40 8.26
C LEU A 74 -11.69 0.25 7.41
N ALA A 75 -12.05 -0.88 8.03
CA ALA A 75 -12.62 -2.04 7.34
C ALA A 75 -13.95 -1.78 6.62
N ASP A 76 -14.70 -0.76 7.05
CA ASP A 76 -15.98 -0.36 6.47
C ASP A 76 -15.82 0.75 5.41
N MET A 77 -14.61 1.29 5.23
CA MET A 77 -14.38 2.36 4.27
C MET A 77 -14.54 1.87 2.84
N ILE A 78 -15.18 2.69 2.02
CA ILE A 78 -15.29 2.48 0.57
C ILE A 78 -14.56 3.62 -0.15
N SER A 79 -13.84 3.29 -1.23
CA SER A 79 -13.28 4.32 -2.09
C SER A 79 -14.41 5.05 -2.82
N LEU A 80 -14.38 6.39 -2.80
CA LEU A 80 -15.36 7.22 -3.49
C LEU A 80 -14.99 7.52 -4.95
N GLY A 81 -13.87 6.99 -5.45
CA GLY A 81 -13.45 7.19 -6.82
C GLY A 81 -11.99 6.87 -7.05
N GLU A 82 -11.46 7.41 -8.15
CA GLU A 82 -10.04 7.31 -8.47
C GLU A 82 -9.22 8.24 -7.57
N ALA A 83 -8.02 7.78 -7.20
CA ALA A 83 -7.07 8.61 -6.49
C ALA A 83 -6.54 9.73 -7.41
N SER A 84 -6.35 10.93 -6.86
CA SER A 84 -5.60 11.98 -7.54
C SER A 84 -4.12 11.59 -7.59
N VAL A 85 -3.53 11.57 -8.78
CA VAL A 85 -2.12 11.21 -8.98
C VAL A 85 -1.37 12.39 -9.56
N SER A 86 -0.23 12.73 -8.98
CA SER A 86 0.67 13.78 -9.46
C SER A 86 2.12 13.34 -9.33
N GLU A 87 2.90 13.55 -10.39
CA GLU A 87 4.34 13.29 -10.37
C GLU A 87 5.09 14.51 -9.82
N VAL A 88 5.95 14.28 -8.83
CA VAL A 88 6.76 15.31 -8.18
C VAL A 88 8.22 14.91 -8.16
N ARG A 89 9.12 15.90 -8.17
CA ARG A 89 10.58 15.68 -8.19
C ARG A 89 11.19 15.83 -6.80
N TYR A 90 10.58 15.17 -5.81
CA TYR A 90 11.05 15.14 -4.43
C TYR A 90 11.25 13.71 -3.97
N ASN A 91 12.10 13.52 -2.96
CA ASN A 91 12.21 12.21 -2.32
C ASN A 91 10.91 11.91 -1.55
N TRP A 92 10.41 10.67 -1.62
CA TRP A 92 9.17 10.28 -0.93
C TRP A 92 9.22 10.54 0.59
N LYS A 93 10.41 10.47 1.20
CA LYS A 93 10.59 10.75 2.64
C LYS A 93 10.24 12.17 3.02
N PHE A 94 10.29 13.12 2.09
CA PHE A 94 9.91 14.50 2.35
C PHE A 94 8.46 14.62 2.84
N PHE A 95 7.54 13.87 2.23
CA PHE A 95 6.14 13.86 2.67
C PHE A 95 5.99 13.25 4.06
N HIS A 96 6.69 12.13 4.30
CA HIS A 96 6.70 11.50 5.61
C HIS A 96 7.24 12.43 6.70
N ASP A 97 8.33 13.15 6.44
CA ASP A 97 8.94 14.03 7.44
C ASP A 97 8.06 15.25 7.75
N VAL A 98 7.39 15.82 6.74
CA VAL A 98 6.48 16.99 6.91
C VAL A 98 5.16 16.58 7.57
N ASP A 99 4.62 15.41 7.24
CA ASP A 99 3.33 14.95 7.81
C ASP A 99 3.47 14.51 9.29
N ASN A 100 4.67 14.18 9.76
CA ASN A 100 4.93 13.78 11.15
C ASN A 100 5.49 14.92 12.02
N GLU A 101 5.25 16.18 11.66
CA GLU A 101 5.61 17.34 12.47
C GLU A 101 4.59 18.49 12.36
N GLY A 102 4.40 19.20 13.47
CA GLY A 102 3.54 20.36 13.59
C GLY A 102 4.27 21.71 13.57
N TYR A 103 5.59 21.69 13.46
CA TYR A 103 6.44 22.89 13.46
C TYR A 103 6.12 23.83 12.29
N HIS A 104 5.80 23.31 11.10
CA HIS A 104 5.45 24.13 9.94
C HIS A 104 4.03 24.72 10.00
N VAL A 105 3.11 24.09 10.76
CA VAL A 105 1.68 24.40 10.74
C VAL A 105 1.36 25.88 11.01
N PRO A 106 1.94 26.56 12.03
CA PRO A 106 1.62 27.96 12.29
C PRO A 106 1.95 28.92 11.13
N SER A 107 2.94 28.56 10.30
CA SER A 107 3.42 29.39 9.18
C SER A 107 2.74 29.01 7.86
N ALA A 108 2.71 27.72 7.55
CA ALA A 108 2.24 27.21 6.27
C ALA A 108 0.70 27.03 6.21
N HIS A 109 0.04 26.86 7.35
CA HIS A 109 -1.39 26.57 7.44
C HIS A 109 -2.10 27.49 8.45
N PRO A 110 -2.15 28.82 8.20
CA PRO A 110 -2.69 29.80 9.15
C PRO A 110 -4.16 29.52 9.55
N ALA A 111 -4.98 29.03 8.62
CA ALA A 111 -6.37 28.65 8.91
C ALA A 111 -6.46 27.40 9.82
N LEU A 112 -5.53 26.46 9.67
CA LEU A 112 -5.45 25.28 10.53
C LEU A 112 -5.02 25.66 11.95
N GLN A 113 -4.04 26.57 12.03
CA GLN A 113 -3.56 27.13 13.29
C GLN A 113 -4.63 27.92 14.05
N GLU A 114 -5.52 28.62 13.33
CA GLU A 114 -6.67 29.30 13.93
C GLU A 114 -7.70 28.30 14.49
N LEU A 115 -7.97 27.22 13.75
CA LEU A 115 -8.94 26.18 14.14
C LEU A 115 -8.53 25.44 15.43
N TYR A 116 -7.27 24.99 15.51
CA TYR A 116 -6.78 24.21 16.65
C TYR A 116 -6.16 25.06 17.77
N GLY A 117 -5.87 26.33 17.49
CA GLY A 117 -5.28 27.26 18.45
C GLY A 117 -3.81 26.96 18.76
N ARG A 118 -3.25 27.72 19.70
CA ARG A 118 -1.81 27.71 20.03
C ARG A 118 -1.36 26.50 20.86
N SER A 119 -2.26 25.55 21.11
CA SER A 119 -2.00 24.31 21.85
C SER A 119 -1.78 23.09 20.94
N TYR A 120 -1.81 23.27 19.61
CA TYR A 120 -1.44 22.22 18.68
C TYR A 120 0.00 21.76 18.97
N ARG A 121 0.18 20.45 19.09
CA ARG A 121 1.44 19.81 19.45
C ARG A 121 1.48 18.42 18.86
N ASP A 122 2.69 18.00 18.52
CA ASP A 122 2.95 16.66 18.01
C ASP A 122 2.58 15.61 19.07
N ASP A 123 2.00 14.50 18.63
CA ASP A 123 1.75 13.34 19.48
C ASP A 123 2.86 12.30 19.27
N PHE A 124 2.93 11.29 20.13
CA PHE A 124 4.02 10.32 20.10
C PHE A 124 3.50 8.89 20.33
N ILE A 125 4.09 7.95 19.60
CA ILE A 125 3.99 6.50 19.88
C ILE A 125 5.35 6.02 20.38
N GLY A 126 5.44 5.83 21.70
CA GLY A 126 6.73 5.64 22.34
C GLY A 126 7.60 6.90 22.16
N ASN A 127 8.69 6.77 21.41
CA ASN A 127 9.61 7.88 21.09
C ASN A 127 9.50 8.36 19.63
N ILE A 128 8.49 7.91 18.89
CA ILE A 128 8.30 8.25 17.48
C ILE A 128 7.20 9.33 17.40
N PRO A 129 7.46 10.51 16.81
CA PRO A 129 6.42 11.50 16.57
C PRO A 129 5.39 10.98 15.58
N VAL A 130 4.12 11.24 15.84
CA VAL A 130 2.95 10.89 15.00
C VAL A 130 1.92 11.99 14.95
#